data_AF-A0A7C6ZSS0-F1
#
_entry.id   AF-A0A7C6ZSS0-F1
#
_cell.length_a   1.000
_cell.length_b   1.000
_cell.length_c   1.000
_cell.angle_alpha   90.00
_cell.angle_beta   90.00
_cell.angle_gamma   90.00
#
_symmetry.space_group_name_H-M   'P 1'
#
loop_
_entity.id
_entity.type
_entity.pdbx_description
1 polymer ?
#
loop_
_entity_poly.entity_id
_entity_poly.type
_entity_poly.pdbx_seq_one_letter_code
_entity_poly.pdbx_strand_id
1 'polypeptide(L)'
;MWLALSDFVKEIKGSSAHHINHGAIKYPLAFVWQGGYGVFSFGGKQLDDAIAYVLNQKEHHARGTLNPALEHEDRDDNQPQIWRRRCRHTLLPNP
;
A
#
# COMPACT_ATOMS: atom_id res chain seq x y z
N MET A 1 -0.22 -18.18 -20.02
CA MET A 1 -1.03 -17.10 -19.42
C MET A 1 -0.06 -16.17 -18.69
N TRP A 2 -0.04 -14.88 -19.03
CA TRP A 2 0.83 -13.90 -18.37
C TRP A 2 0.09 -13.28 -17.20
N LEU A 3 0.78 -13.04 -16.08
CA LEU A 3 0.23 -12.38 -14.91
C LEU A 3 0.73 -10.94 -14.89
N ALA A 4 -0.17 -9.96 -15.01
CA ALA A 4 0.19 -8.56 -14.84
C ALA A 4 0.38 -8.26 -13.34
N LEU A 5 1.47 -7.56 -13.00
CA LEU A 5 1.74 -7.19 -11.61
C LEU A 5 0.64 -6.31 -11.02
N SER A 6 0.04 -5.43 -11.83
CA SER A 6 -1.08 -4.58 -11.40
C SER A 6 -2.28 -5.39 -10.91
N ASP A 7 -2.61 -6.48 -11.62
CA ASP A 7 -3.73 -7.34 -11.26
C ASP A 7 -3.42 -8.10 -9.97
N PHE A 8 -2.21 -8.65 -9.87
CA PHE A 8 -1.77 -9.32 -8.65
C PHE A 8 -1.80 -8.41 -7.41
N VAL A 9 -1.27 -7.19 -7.52
CA VAL A 9 -1.27 -6.21 -6.42
C VAL A 9 -2.68 -5.78 -6.06
N LYS A 10 -3.56 -5.59 -7.06
CA LYS A 10 -4.96 -5.27 -6.84
C LYS A 10 -5.67 -6.34 -6.03
N GLU A 11 -5.46 -7.61 -6.36
CA GLU A 11 -6.06 -8.73 -5.62
C GLU A 11 -5.55 -8.80 -4.17
N ILE A 12 -4.25 -8.64 -3.95
CA ILE A 12 -3.67 -8.64 -2.59
C ILE A 12 -4.23 -7.48 -1.76
N LYS A 13 -4.20 -6.26 -2.29
CA LYS A 13 -4.69 -5.08 -1.57
C LYS A 13 -6.20 -5.17 -1.31
N GLY A 14 -6.97 -5.60 -2.30
CA GLY A 14 -8.43 -5.71 -2.20
C GLY A 14 -8.87 -6.76 -1.18
N SER A 15 -8.31 -7.98 -1.27
CA SER A 15 -8.64 -9.09 -0.38
C SER A 15 -8.25 -8.83 1.07
N SER A 16 -7.06 -8.28 1.31
CA SER A 16 -6.61 -7.90 2.66
C SER A 16 -7.46 -6.80 3.26
N ALA A 17 -7.78 -5.74 2.51
CA ALA A 17 -8.65 -4.68 3.00
C ALA A 17 -10.08 -5.20 3.29
N HIS A 18 -10.60 -6.07 2.42
CA HIS A 18 -11.89 -6.72 2.66
C HIS A 18 -11.87 -7.54 3.94
N HIS A 19 -10.82 -8.35 4.15
CA HIS A 19 -10.66 -9.19 5.34
C HIS A 19 -10.59 -8.36 6.63
N ILE A 20 -9.82 -7.27 6.63
CA ILE A 20 -9.68 -6.38 7.79
C ILE A 20 -11.01 -5.69 8.11
N ASN A 21 -11.72 -5.20 7.09
CA ASN A 21 -12.96 -4.44 7.29
C ASN A 21 -14.18 -5.30 7.66
N HIS A 22 -14.20 -6.57 7.23
CA HIS A 22 -15.33 -7.49 7.45
C HIS A 22 -15.00 -8.60 8.47
N GLY A 23 -13.81 -8.56 9.07
CA GLY A 23 -13.39 -9.48 10.12
C GLY A 23 -14.13 -9.26 11.45
N ALA A 24 -13.87 -10.15 12.40
CA ALA A 24 -14.46 -10.09 13.75
C ALA A 24 -13.99 -8.85 14.54
N ILE A 25 -12.81 -8.31 14.20
CA ILE A 25 -12.24 -7.12 14.84
C ILE A 25 -12.74 -5.89 14.08
N LYS A 26 -13.63 -5.14 14.71
CA LYS A 26 -14.19 -3.88 14.17
C LYS A 26 -13.19 -2.75 14.47
N TYR A 27 -12.49 -2.28 13.44
CA TYR A 27 -11.71 -1.04 13.53
C TYR A 27 -12.65 0.17 13.49
N PRO A 28 -12.31 1.28 14.19
CA PRO A 28 -13.15 2.47 14.23
C PRO A 28 -13.24 3.21 12.88
N LEU A 29 -12.30 2.96 11.96
CA LEU A 29 -12.28 3.50 10.61
C LEU A 29 -12.13 2.36 9.60
N ALA A 30 -12.75 2.52 8.44
CA ALA A 30 -12.55 1.62 7.31
C ALA A 30 -11.07 1.66 6.87
N PHE A 31 -10.43 0.51 6.86
CA PHE A 31 -9.07 0.35 6.37
C PHE A 31 -9.06 0.42 4.84
N VAL A 32 -8.20 1.29 4.30
CA VAL A 32 -7.99 1.45 2.86
C VAL A 32 -6.48 1.59 2.62
N TRP A 33 -5.95 0.80 1.69
CA TRP A 33 -4.58 0.98 1.22
C TRP A 33 -4.43 2.29 0.45
N GLN A 34 -3.24 2.88 0.47
CA GLN A 34 -2.88 3.95 -0.45
C GLN A 34 -3.06 3.50 -1.91
N GLY A 35 -3.49 4.44 -2.76
CA GLY A 35 -3.85 4.15 -4.16
C GLY A 35 -2.67 3.65 -5.00
N GLY A 36 -1.45 4.13 -4.73
CA GLY A 36 -0.24 3.73 -5.44
C GLY A 36 0.44 2.49 -4.87
N TYR A 37 1.29 1.86 -5.67
CA TYR A 37 2.20 0.79 -5.24
C TYR A 37 3.54 0.96 -5.93
N GLY A 38 4.63 0.67 -5.21
CA GLY A 38 5.98 0.61 -5.77
C GLY A 38 6.36 -0.82 -6.11
N VAL A 39 7.07 -1.01 -7.22
CA VAL A 39 7.68 -2.30 -7.59
C VAL A 39 9.15 -2.08 -7.86
N PHE A 40 9.99 -2.87 -7.21
CA PHE A 40 11.44 -2.81 -7.34
C PHE A 40 11.96 -4.20 -7.71
N SER A 41 12.96 -4.24 -8.57
CA SER A 41 13.67 -5.47 -8.93
C SER A 41 15.06 -5.43 -8.31
N PHE A 42 15.47 -6.52 -7.67
CA PHE A 42 16.77 -6.64 -7.00
C PHE A 42 17.63 -7.69 -7.68
N GLY A 43 18.91 -7.38 -7.86
CA GLY A 43 19.93 -8.41 -8.10
C GLY A 43 20.28 -9.14 -6.81
N GLY A 44 20.83 -10.36 -6.89
CA GLY A 44 21.12 -11.19 -5.71
C GLY A 44 21.96 -10.51 -4.63
N LYS A 45 22.87 -9.59 -5.00
CA LYS A 45 23.70 -8.83 -4.06
C LYS A 45 22.93 -7.78 -3.24
N GLN A 46 21.76 -7.35 -3.71
CA GLN A 46 20.94 -6.30 -3.08
C GLN A 46 19.77 -6.88 -2.27
N LEU A 47 19.52 -8.18 -2.40
CA LEU A 47 18.38 -8.83 -1.79
C LEU A 47 18.44 -8.81 -0.27
N ASP A 48 19.61 -9.14 0.30
CA ASP A 48 19.79 -9.20 1.75
C ASP A 48 19.58 -7.81 2.38
N ASP A 49 20.13 -6.76 1.75
CA ASP A 49 19.95 -5.38 2.20
C ASP A 49 18.48 -4.93 2.11
N ALA A 50 17.77 -5.32 1.05
CA ALA A 50 16.35 -5.01 0.89
C ALA A 50 15.50 -5.72 1.95
N ILE A 51 15.78 -6.99 2.24
CA ILE A 51 15.10 -7.75 3.31
C ILE A 51 15.36 -7.10 4.66
N ALA A 52 16.62 -6.81 4.97
CA ALA A 52 17.00 -6.15 6.22
C ALA A 52 16.30 -4.80 6.38
N TYR A 53 16.17 -4.03 5.31
CA TYR A 53 15.44 -2.77 5.34
C TYR A 53 13.95 -2.95 5.63
N VAL A 54 13.27 -3.88 4.94
CA VAL A 54 11.83 -4.15 5.15
C VAL A 54 11.55 -4.59 6.60
N LEU A 55 12.41 -5.43 7.17
CA LEU A 55 12.25 -5.89 8.56
C LEU A 55 12.39 -4.76 9.58
N ASN A 56 13.29 -3.80 9.32
CA ASN A 56 13.56 -2.67 10.21
C ASN A 56 12.80 -1.39 9.83
N GLN A 57 11.88 -1.45 8.86
CA GLN A 57 11.20 -0.28 8.31
C GLN A 57 10.47 0.54 9.38
N LYS A 58 9.80 -0.12 10.33
CA LYS A 58 9.10 0.55 11.44
C LYS A 58 10.04 1.37 12.31
N GLU A 59 11.25 0.88 12.56
CA GLU A 59 12.27 1.57 13.34
C GLU A 59 12.90 2.73 12.56
N HIS A 60 13.06 2.58 11.25
CA HIS A 60 13.48 3.65 10.36
C HIS A 60 12.47 4.80 10.37
N HIS A 61 11.18 4.50 10.25
CA HIS A 61 10.09 5.48 10.31
C HIS A 61 9.97 6.14 11.68
N ALA A 62 10.10 5.38 12.76
CA ALA A 62 10.10 5.93 14.12
C ALA A 62 11.25 6.92 14.36
N ARG A 63 12.37 6.75 13.65
CA ARG A 63 13.54 7.65 13.68
C ARG A 63 13.54 8.73 12.59
N GLY A 64 12.50 8.81 11.77
CA GLY A 64 12.40 9.78 10.68
C GLY A 64 13.39 9.55 9.53
N THR A 65 13.89 8.33 9.38
CA THR A 65 14.80 7.93 8.30
C THR A 65 14.07 7.09 7.27
N LEU A 66 14.39 7.26 5.99
CA LEU A 66 13.83 6.51 4.87
C LEU A 66 14.97 6.07 3.95
N ASN A 67 14.75 4.99 3.19
CA ASN A 67 15.60 4.63 2.08
C ASN A 67 15.02 5.21 0.77
N PRO A 68 15.66 6.23 0.17
CA PRO A 68 15.12 6.88 -1.03
C PRO A 68 14.96 5.94 -2.23
N ALA A 69 15.74 4.86 -2.30
CA ALA A 69 15.66 3.89 -3.39
C ALA A 69 14.45 2.95 -3.28
N LEU A 70 13.88 2.80 -2.07
CA LEU A 70 12.77 1.89 -1.77
C LEU A 70 11.47 2.62 -1.45
N GLU A 71 11.57 3.87 -1.02
CA GLU A 71 10.44 4.68 -0.53
C GLU A 71 10.31 5.99 -1.33
N HIS A 72 10.58 5.92 -2.63
CA HIS A 72 10.32 7.04 -3.53
C HIS A 72 8.81 7.29 -3.63
N GLU A 73 8.37 8.43 -3.11
CA GLU A 73 6.99 8.90 -3.24
C GLU A 73 6.83 9.71 -4.53
N ASP A 74 6.63 9.03 -5.66
CA ASP A 74 6.16 9.71 -6.86
C ASP A 74 4.74 10.24 -6.60
N ARG A 75 4.61 11.56 -6.45
CA ARG A 75 3.31 12.26 -6.39
C ARG A 75 2.57 12.25 -7.74
N ASP A 76 2.77 11.24 -8.59
CA ASP A 76 1.98 11.13 -9.82
C ASP A 76 0.65 10.45 -9.51
N ASP A 77 -0.24 11.30 -8.99
CA ASP A 77 -1.58 11.00 -8.52
C ASP A 77 -2.54 10.87 -9.71
N ASN A 78 -2.14 10.18 -10.78
CA ASN A 78 -2.99 9.76 -11.89
C ASN A 78 -3.95 8.64 -11.45
N GLN A 79 -4.64 8.86 -10.34
CA GLN A 79 -5.80 8.07 -9.97
C GLN A 79 -6.92 8.38 -10.97
N PRO A 80 -7.47 7.38 -11.69
CA PRO A 80 -8.69 7.58 -12.45
C PRO A 80 -9.73 8.29 -11.58
N GLN A 81 -10.37 9.34 -12.11
CA GLN A 81 -11.39 10.14 -11.39
C GLN A 81 -12.49 9.29 -10.72
N ILE A 82 -12.66 8.07 -11.21
CA ILE A 82 -13.51 6.99 -10.71
C ILE A 82 -13.19 6.62 -9.26
N TRP A 83 -11.91 6.55 -8.88
CA TRP A 83 -11.46 6.23 -7.50
C TRP A 83 -11.64 7.40 -6.53
N ARG A 84 -11.49 8.64 -7.02
CA ARG A 84 -11.79 9.86 -6.22
C ARG A 84 -13.28 9.98 -5.86
N ARG A 85 -14.19 9.41 -6.65
CA ARG A 85 -15.63 9.38 -6.35
C ARG A 85 -15.98 8.36 -5.26
N ARG A 86 -15.25 7.23 -5.18
CA ARG A 86 -15.53 6.16 -4.21
C ARG A 86 -15.05 6.50 -2.79
N CYS A 87 -13.88 7.13 -2.63
CA CYS A 87 -13.35 7.51 -1.31
C CYS A 87 -14.13 8.66 -0.64
N ARG A 88 -14.83 9.51 -1.42
CA ARG A 88 -15.62 10.64 -0.88
C ARG A 88 -16.95 10.21 -0.23
N HIS A 89 -17.43 9.00 -0.51
CA HIS A 89 -18.70 8.52 0.02
C HIS A 89 -18.57 7.77 1.36
N THR A 90 -17.36 7.56 1.87
CA THR A 90 -17.09 6.91 3.16
C THR A 90 -16.68 7.89 4.28
N LEU A 91 -16.73 9.20 4.05
CA LEU A 91 -16.38 10.23 5.04
C LEU A 91 -17.46 11.32 5.21
N LEU A 92 -18.72 11.01 4.92
CA LEU A 92 -19.82 11.82 5.42
C LEU A 92 -20.20 11.31 6.82
N PRO A 93 -20.28 12.17 7.85
CA PRO A 93 -20.88 11.76 9.12
C PRO A 93 -22.35 11.40 8.82
N ASN A 94 -22.73 10.20 9.21
CA ASN A 94 -24.12 9.75 9.14
C ASN A 94 -24.99 10.71 9.97
N PRO A 95 -26.25 11.01 9.57
CA PRO A 95 -27.21 11.59 10.50
C PRO A 95 -27.40 10.70 11.74
#